data_AF-A0A4T0J8S9-F1
#
_entry.id   AF-A0A4T0J8S9-F1
#
_cell.length_a   1.000
_cell.length_b   1.000
_cell.length_c   1.000
_cell.angle_alpha   90.00
_cell.angle_beta   90.00
_cell.angle_gamma   90.00
#
_symmetry.space_group_name_H-M   'P 1'
#
loop_
_entity.id
_entity.type
_entity.pdbx_description
1 polymer ?
#
loop_
_entity_poly.entity_id
_entity_poly.type
_entity_poly.pdbx_seq_one_letter_code
_entity_poly.pdbx_strand_id
1 'polypeptide(L)'
;DDGDDGGVSSGNGSGTGRILQPHYFAPTSSHTTSTLFVDTFWKEFMHKWAECIRSAHPRAILWIAPPVFEPPCYFDEGMLQRRAVLSHHYYDGLTLMTKDWHCFNADSVGLLRGVYASVLFALKLGERAIRRSFARQLGTLKEDVAAMSTYTYPTMIGEIGIPFDMKSTKPRSAPGVRSHDWLYDYSHQSKAMDVSLGACDDTNCLSYTLWSYVSSNTHEWGDGWNGEDLSVWSLDDVGRNAASSRNTGNNHKVGINHPHDDTSALIPLVETNSNSNSNSNADSSSSSASVTANTDCLDGCRAPESFIRPYLQYTVGVPRSMYYSISQRRFEARVGCGRDEKDASDDSDISDANDVSDSSDANNSNNTPQPNYSTQLFIPRFFFTNPLIQVSEGSYEIVHDKVYWSYDLSNRRDKVITVTDSPSPTRPNPPIRSVSQSFIDMLSNIITKFIR
;
A
#
# COMPACT_ATOMS: atom_id res chain seq x y z
N ASP A 1 -30.56 -8.45 -17.69
CA ASP A 1 -31.69 -7.93 -16.88
C ASP A 1 -31.35 -7.62 -15.43
N ASP A 2 -30.10 -7.77 -14.97
CA ASP A 2 -29.71 -7.32 -13.62
C ASP A 2 -29.11 -5.91 -13.65
N GLY A 3 -29.91 -4.95 -14.11
CA GLY A 3 -29.58 -3.53 -14.07
C GLY A 3 -30.17 -2.87 -12.82
N ASP A 4 -29.30 -2.34 -11.97
CA ASP A 4 -29.48 -1.07 -11.24
C ASP A 4 -30.68 -0.84 -10.30
N ASP A 5 -31.45 -1.86 -9.91
CA ASP A 5 -32.52 -1.68 -8.93
C ASP A 5 -32.02 -1.96 -7.50
N GLY A 6 -31.38 -0.95 -6.91
CA GLY A 6 -31.03 -0.95 -5.49
C GLY A 6 -32.28 -1.09 -4.61
N GLY A 7 -32.45 -2.27 -4.00
CA GLY A 7 -33.62 -2.61 -3.17
C GLY A 7 -33.28 -3.30 -1.85
N VAL A 8 -34.16 -3.15 -0.86
CA VAL A 8 -34.03 -3.82 0.45
C VAL A 8 -34.71 -5.19 0.39
N SER A 9 -34.02 -6.26 0.80
CA SER A 9 -34.57 -7.63 0.83
C SER A 9 -34.85 -8.12 2.25
N SER A 10 -35.90 -8.94 2.43
CA SER A 10 -36.17 -9.60 3.72
C SER A 10 -35.47 -10.96 3.79
N GLY A 11 -34.51 -11.09 4.71
CA GLY A 11 -33.87 -12.36 5.07
C GLY A 11 -34.72 -13.17 6.06
N ASN A 12 -35.90 -13.64 5.67
CA ASN A 12 -36.55 -14.75 6.37
C ASN A 12 -36.34 -16.02 5.53
N GLY A 13 -35.83 -17.09 6.15
CA GLY A 13 -35.30 -18.33 5.57
C GLY A 13 -36.19 -19.17 4.64
N SER A 14 -37.19 -18.59 3.98
CA SER A 14 -37.87 -19.11 2.79
C SER A 14 -37.51 -18.22 1.60
N GLY A 15 -36.42 -18.56 0.90
CA GLY A 15 -35.80 -17.76 -0.17
C GLY A 15 -36.72 -17.41 -1.35
N THR A 16 -37.55 -16.38 -1.19
CA THR A 16 -38.41 -15.84 -2.25
C THR A 16 -37.78 -14.66 -2.98
N GLY A 17 -36.63 -14.15 -2.52
CA GLY A 17 -35.91 -13.04 -3.18
C GLY A 17 -36.73 -11.75 -3.32
N ARG A 18 -37.82 -11.61 -2.56
CA ARG A 18 -38.75 -10.50 -2.73
C ARG A 18 -38.10 -9.19 -2.28
N ILE A 19 -37.93 -8.27 -3.22
CA ILE A 19 -37.51 -6.91 -2.95
C ILE A 19 -38.68 -6.18 -2.26
N LEU A 20 -38.43 -5.65 -1.07
CA LEU A 20 -39.44 -4.96 -0.25
C LEU A 20 -39.79 -3.59 -0.84
N GLN A 21 -38.77 -2.86 -1.29
CA GLN A 21 -38.90 -1.54 -1.91
C GLN A 21 -37.95 -1.45 -3.11
N PRO A 22 -38.43 -1.74 -4.34
CA PRO A 22 -37.59 -1.77 -5.55
C PRO A 22 -36.96 -0.43 -5.95
N HIS A 23 -37.56 0.68 -5.52
CA HIS A 23 -37.11 2.03 -5.87
C HIS A 23 -36.60 2.81 -4.66
N TYR A 24 -36.11 2.09 -3.63
CA TYR A 24 -35.68 2.75 -2.39
C TYR A 24 -34.56 3.77 -2.62
N PHE A 25 -33.58 3.43 -3.47
CA PHE A 25 -32.46 4.32 -3.82
C PHE A 25 -32.71 5.16 -5.09
N ALA A 26 -33.91 5.11 -5.67
CA ALA A 26 -34.20 5.81 -6.91
C ALA A 26 -34.28 7.34 -6.71
N PRO A 27 -33.87 8.15 -7.69
CA PRO A 27 -34.07 9.59 -7.67
C PRO A 27 -35.53 10.00 -7.51
N THR A 28 -35.82 10.86 -6.53
CA THR A 28 -37.09 11.59 -6.49
C THR A 28 -37.02 12.77 -7.46
N SER A 29 -38.18 13.22 -7.98
CA SER A 29 -38.27 14.30 -8.98
C SER A 29 -37.67 15.66 -8.55
N SER A 30 -37.21 15.79 -7.30
CA SER A 30 -36.55 16.97 -6.74
C SER A 30 -35.01 16.92 -6.77
N HIS A 31 -34.40 15.79 -7.13
CA HIS A 31 -32.94 15.60 -7.04
C HIS A 31 -32.39 14.92 -8.29
N THR A 32 -31.71 15.70 -9.15
CA THR A 32 -31.17 15.23 -10.45
C THR A 32 -29.64 15.20 -10.48
N THR A 33 -28.96 15.11 -9.33
CA THR A 33 -27.49 15.13 -9.24
C THR A 33 -26.90 13.73 -9.07
N SER A 34 -25.71 13.50 -9.63
CA SER A 34 -24.96 12.23 -9.58
C SER A 34 -24.56 11.79 -8.16
N THR A 35 -24.66 12.67 -7.17
CA THR A 35 -24.31 12.41 -5.77
C THR A 35 -25.51 12.02 -4.89
N LEU A 36 -26.71 11.86 -5.47
CA LEU A 36 -27.94 11.60 -4.72
C LEU A 36 -27.78 10.49 -3.67
N PHE A 37 -27.20 9.36 -4.06
CA PHE A 37 -27.03 8.23 -3.15
C PHE A 37 -26.18 8.60 -1.93
N VAL A 38 -25.05 9.27 -2.20
CA VAL A 38 -24.08 9.69 -1.18
C VAL A 38 -24.71 10.72 -0.24
N ASP A 39 -25.33 11.77 -0.79
CA ASP A 39 -25.87 12.89 -0.04
C ASP A 39 -27.14 12.55 0.75
N THR A 40 -27.90 11.55 0.30
CA THR A 40 -29.19 11.18 0.90
C THR A 40 -29.07 9.94 1.78
N PHE A 41 -28.78 8.79 1.18
CA PHE A 41 -28.91 7.50 1.86
C PHE A 41 -27.65 7.13 2.64
N TRP A 42 -26.49 7.29 2.01
CA TRP A 42 -25.22 6.98 2.65
C TRP A 42 -24.92 7.94 3.79
N LYS A 43 -25.12 9.25 3.59
CA LYS A 43 -24.96 10.25 4.65
C LYS A 43 -25.78 9.95 5.89
N GLU A 44 -27.07 9.63 5.73
CA GLU A 44 -27.95 9.27 6.85
C GLU A 44 -27.45 8.02 7.58
N PHE A 45 -27.02 6.99 6.84
CA PHE A 45 -26.40 5.82 7.43
C PHE A 45 -25.15 6.20 8.24
N MET A 46 -24.27 7.04 7.69
CA MET A 46 -23.04 7.45 8.35
C MET A 46 -23.29 8.18 9.68
N HIS A 47 -24.31 9.06 9.76
CA HIS A 47 -24.70 9.70 11.03
C HIS A 47 -25.11 8.65 12.09
N LYS A 48 -26.03 7.75 11.74
CA LYS A 48 -26.52 6.70 12.66
C LYS A 48 -25.41 5.75 13.09
N TRP A 49 -24.54 5.37 12.16
CA TRP A 49 -23.38 4.53 12.44
C TRP A 49 -22.40 5.25 13.38
N ALA A 50 -22.07 6.51 13.12
CA ALA A 50 -21.17 7.30 13.95
C ALA A 50 -21.68 7.46 15.39
N GLU A 51 -22.96 7.79 15.56
CA GLU A 51 -23.62 7.88 16.88
C GLU A 51 -23.57 6.54 17.62
N CYS A 52 -23.90 5.45 16.92
CA CYS A 52 -23.86 4.10 17.48
C CYS A 52 -22.45 3.74 17.98
N ILE A 53 -21.43 3.91 17.13
CA ILE A 53 -20.03 3.61 17.49
C ILE A 53 -19.58 4.47 18.67
N ARG A 54 -19.87 5.79 18.66
CA ARG A 54 -19.42 6.70 19.72
C ARG A 54 -20.20 6.59 21.02
N SER A 55 -21.41 6.01 21.00
CA SER A 55 -22.12 5.65 22.23
C SER A 55 -21.34 4.61 23.06
N ALA A 56 -20.58 3.73 22.40
CA ALA A 56 -19.73 2.73 23.04
C ALA A 56 -18.27 3.16 23.15
N HIS A 57 -17.74 3.87 22.15
CA HIS A 57 -16.37 4.37 22.10
C HIS A 57 -16.34 5.87 21.73
N PRO A 58 -16.48 6.78 22.72
CA PRO A 58 -16.62 8.22 22.47
C PRO A 58 -15.46 8.87 21.71
N ARG A 59 -14.26 8.29 21.73
CA ARG A 59 -13.06 8.81 21.06
C ARG A 59 -12.71 8.08 19.77
N ALA A 60 -13.60 7.25 19.23
CA ALA A 60 -13.36 6.51 18.00
C ALA A 60 -13.03 7.46 16.84
N ILE A 61 -11.98 7.09 16.08
CA ILE A 61 -11.68 7.71 14.79
C ILE A 61 -12.57 7.03 13.75
N LEU A 62 -13.40 7.82 13.08
CA LEU A 62 -14.33 7.32 12.07
C LEU A 62 -13.64 7.24 10.72
N TRP A 63 -13.62 6.05 10.13
CA TRP A 63 -13.12 5.84 8.78
C TRP A 63 -14.28 6.05 7.79
N ILE A 64 -14.21 7.14 7.05
CA ILE A 64 -15.26 7.59 6.13
C ILE A 64 -14.90 7.09 4.74
N ALA A 65 -15.58 6.04 4.28
CA ALA A 65 -15.37 5.44 2.96
C ALA A 65 -16.62 5.65 2.09
N PRO A 66 -16.64 6.64 1.19
CA PRO A 66 -17.71 6.77 0.20
C PRO A 66 -17.68 5.59 -0.79
N PRO A 67 -18.72 5.40 -1.61
CA PRO A 67 -18.70 4.44 -2.71
C PRO A 67 -17.45 4.58 -3.59
N VAL A 68 -17.06 3.50 -4.26
CA VAL A 68 -15.80 3.44 -5.01
C VAL A 68 -15.69 4.62 -5.99
N PHE A 69 -14.62 5.39 -5.81
CA PHE A 69 -14.29 6.62 -6.56
C PHE A 69 -15.30 7.77 -6.50
N GLU A 70 -16.35 7.69 -5.70
CA GLU A 70 -17.22 8.84 -5.42
C GLU A 70 -16.55 9.78 -4.40
N PRO A 71 -16.75 11.10 -4.51
CA PRO A 71 -16.35 12.02 -3.45
C PRO A 71 -17.25 11.84 -2.21
N PRO A 72 -16.77 12.15 -1.00
CA PRO A 72 -17.61 12.18 0.19
C PRO A 72 -18.59 13.36 0.13
N CYS A 73 -19.68 13.27 0.90
CA CYS A 73 -20.53 14.43 1.17
C CYS A 73 -19.96 15.26 2.35
N TYR A 74 -20.49 16.48 2.50
CA TYR A 74 -20.15 17.35 3.63
C TYR A 74 -20.78 16.84 4.93
N PHE A 75 -20.00 16.83 6.02
CA PHE A 75 -20.45 16.55 7.38
C PHE A 75 -20.15 17.72 8.31
N ASP A 76 -21.00 17.90 9.32
CA ASP A 76 -20.75 18.87 10.39
C ASP A 76 -19.74 18.34 11.42
N GLU A 77 -19.08 19.26 12.13
CA GLU A 77 -18.12 18.91 13.18
C GLU A 77 -18.76 18.31 14.44
N GLY A 78 -20.07 18.46 14.63
CA GLY A 78 -20.78 17.71 15.66
C GLY A 78 -20.72 16.20 15.40
N MET A 79 -20.79 15.80 14.12
CA MET A 79 -20.58 14.43 13.69
C MET A 79 -19.10 14.04 13.63
N LEU A 80 -18.20 14.83 13.04
CA LEU A 80 -16.82 14.38 12.83
C LEU A 80 -15.91 14.55 14.06
N GLN A 81 -16.11 15.61 14.85
CA GLN A 81 -15.41 15.90 16.11
C GLN A 81 -13.87 15.85 16.00
N ARG A 82 -13.30 16.32 14.88
CA ARG A 82 -11.86 16.21 14.56
C ARG A 82 -11.30 14.77 14.68
N ARG A 83 -12.16 13.75 14.57
CA ARG A 83 -11.82 12.32 14.73
C ARG A 83 -12.38 11.51 13.57
N ALA A 84 -11.93 11.85 12.37
CA ALA A 84 -12.26 11.13 11.16
C ALA A 84 -11.04 10.96 10.25
N VAL A 85 -11.11 10.03 9.32
CA VAL A 85 -10.13 9.80 8.25
C VAL A 85 -10.90 9.48 6.99
N LEU A 86 -10.59 10.14 5.88
CA LEU A 86 -11.13 9.77 4.58
C LEU A 86 -10.43 8.49 4.10
N SER A 87 -11.21 7.49 3.70
CA SER A 87 -10.71 6.16 3.36
C SER A 87 -11.24 5.64 2.03
N HIS A 88 -10.65 6.10 0.92
CA HIS A 88 -10.98 5.58 -0.41
C HIS A 88 -10.33 4.23 -0.67
N HIS A 89 -10.94 3.42 -1.53
CA HIS A 89 -10.29 2.24 -2.11
C HIS A 89 -9.76 2.59 -3.50
N TYR A 90 -8.68 1.94 -3.93
CA TYR A 90 -8.15 2.09 -5.26
C TYR A 90 -7.67 0.77 -5.86
N TYR A 91 -8.19 0.44 -7.03
CA TYR A 91 -7.67 -0.60 -7.89
C TYR A 91 -7.49 -0.05 -9.29
N ASP A 92 -6.41 -0.49 -9.96
CA ASP A 92 -6.27 -0.31 -11.40
C ASP A 92 -7.33 -1.16 -12.11
N GLY A 93 -8.39 -0.51 -12.59
CA GLY A 93 -9.51 -1.19 -13.24
C GLY A 93 -9.10 -2.02 -14.45
N LEU A 94 -8.13 -1.56 -15.27
CA LEU A 94 -7.71 -2.31 -16.45
C LEU A 94 -6.97 -3.60 -16.07
N THR A 95 -6.02 -3.51 -15.14
CA THR A 95 -5.27 -4.70 -14.69
C THR A 95 -6.17 -5.65 -13.93
N LEU A 96 -7.04 -5.16 -13.04
CA LEU A 96 -7.97 -5.97 -12.27
C LEU A 96 -8.93 -6.75 -13.18
N MET A 97 -9.57 -6.06 -14.14
CA MET A 97 -10.56 -6.70 -15.03
C MET A 97 -9.93 -7.61 -16.08
N THR A 98 -8.76 -7.24 -16.63
CA THR A 98 -8.13 -8.03 -17.69
C THR A 98 -7.23 -9.15 -17.17
N LYS A 99 -6.92 -9.12 -15.86
CA LYS A 99 -5.94 -9.98 -15.19
C LYS A 99 -4.62 -10.01 -15.97
N ASP A 100 -4.14 -8.84 -16.36
CA ASP A 100 -2.95 -8.69 -17.17
C ASP A 100 -2.37 -7.28 -17.06
N TRP A 101 -1.04 -7.16 -17.15
CA TRP A 101 -0.34 -5.88 -17.10
C TRP A 101 0.05 -5.42 -18.50
N HIS A 102 -0.38 -4.21 -18.87
CA HIS A 102 -0.21 -3.68 -20.23
C HIS A 102 0.81 -2.55 -20.30
N CYS A 103 1.35 -2.29 -21.49
CA CYS A 103 2.19 -1.10 -21.74
C CYS A 103 1.39 0.21 -21.85
N PHE A 104 0.08 0.15 -21.59
CA PHE A 104 -0.85 1.26 -21.49
C PHE A 104 -1.80 1.03 -20.32
N ASN A 105 -2.49 2.08 -19.91
CA ASN A 105 -3.54 2.01 -18.89
C ASN A 105 -4.60 3.09 -19.16
N ALA A 106 -5.62 3.19 -18.31
CA ALA A 106 -6.63 4.22 -18.34
C ALA A 106 -6.77 4.90 -16.97
N ASP A 107 -7.08 6.19 -16.98
CA ASP A 107 -7.46 6.93 -15.79
C ASP A 107 -8.89 6.54 -15.34
N SER A 108 -8.96 5.52 -14.48
CA SER A 108 -10.22 4.90 -14.04
C SER A 108 -11.05 5.84 -13.18
N VAL A 109 -10.42 6.60 -12.27
CA VAL A 109 -11.10 7.61 -11.44
C VAL A 109 -11.70 8.70 -12.33
N GLY A 110 -10.90 9.27 -13.24
CA GLY A 110 -11.38 10.33 -14.13
C GLY A 110 -12.46 9.84 -15.10
N LEU A 111 -12.41 8.58 -15.55
CA LEU A 111 -13.47 7.98 -16.36
C LEU A 111 -14.79 7.88 -15.60
N LEU A 112 -14.77 7.31 -14.40
CA LEU A 112 -15.97 7.12 -13.59
C LEU A 112 -16.55 8.45 -13.08
N ARG A 113 -15.70 9.46 -12.90
CA ARG A 113 -16.12 10.85 -12.60
C ARG A 113 -16.53 11.68 -13.80
N GLY A 114 -16.57 11.10 -15.01
CA GLY A 114 -16.99 11.83 -16.22
C GLY A 114 -16.07 12.99 -16.63
N VAL A 115 -14.80 12.96 -16.23
CA VAL A 115 -13.80 14.01 -16.56
C VAL A 115 -13.47 14.03 -18.05
N TYR A 116 -13.65 12.90 -18.74
CA TYR A 116 -13.29 12.74 -20.14
C TYR A 116 -14.52 12.68 -21.05
N ALA A 117 -14.47 13.40 -22.17
CA ALA A 117 -15.51 13.36 -23.20
C ALA A 117 -15.60 11.99 -23.92
N SER A 118 -14.55 11.17 -23.84
CA SER A 118 -14.54 9.79 -24.32
C SER A 118 -13.43 8.97 -23.67
N VAL A 119 -13.57 7.64 -23.70
CA VAL A 119 -12.58 6.69 -23.15
C VAL A 119 -11.18 6.88 -23.72
N LEU A 120 -11.08 7.30 -24.99
CA LEU A 120 -9.79 7.52 -25.66
C LEU A 120 -8.92 8.57 -24.96
N PHE A 121 -9.52 9.60 -24.36
CA PHE A 121 -8.75 10.64 -23.65
C PHE A 121 -8.23 10.18 -22.28
N ALA A 122 -8.82 9.12 -21.73
CA ALA A 122 -8.34 8.51 -20.49
C ALA A 122 -7.14 7.58 -20.70
N LEU A 123 -6.87 7.13 -21.94
CA LEU A 123 -5.77 6.22 -22.24
C LEU A 123 -4.39 6.86 -22.02
N LYS A 124 -3.51 6.13 -21.35
CA LYS A 124 -2.14 6.53 -21.02
C LYS A 124 -1.17 5.50 -21.58
N LEU A 125 -0.31 5.92 -22.49
CA LEU A 125 0.64 5.04 -23.17
C LEU A 125 2.04 5.16 -22.57
N GLY A 126 2.64 4.02 -22.23
CA GLY A 126 3.99 3.93 -21.69
C GLY A 126 4.06 4.15 -20.18
N GLU A 127 5.04 3.49 -19.55
CA GLU A 127 5.18 3.40 -18.09
C GLU A 127 5.21 4.77 -17.40
N ARG A 128 5.92 5.76 -17.97
CA ARG A 128 6.02 7.11 -17.41
C ARG A 128 4.65 7.80 -17.37
N ALA A 129 3.79 7.57 -18.37
CA ALA A 129 2.45 8.15 -18.42
C ALA A 129 1.50 7.44 -17.47
N ILE A 130 1.60 6.10 -17.36
CA ILE A 130 0.82 5.27 -16.44
C ILE A 130 1.11 5.69 -14.99
N ARG A 131 2.38 5.72 -14.56
CA ARG A 131 2.77 6.14 -13.21
C ARG A 131 2.25 7.54 -12.85
N ARG A 132 2.40 8.52 -13.77
CA ARG A 132 1.84 9.87 -13.58
C ARG A 132 0.31 9.88 -13.49
N SER A 133 -0.36 8.95 -14.16
CA SER A 133 -1.81 8.85 -14.10
C SER A 133 -2.27 8.28 -12.76
N PHE A 134 -1.60 7.25 -12.25
CA PHE A 134 -1.94 6.66 -10.96
C PHE A 134 -1.68 7.66 -9.83
N ALA A 135 -0.53 8.35 -9.87
CA ALA A 135 -0.23 9.42 -8.92
C ALA A 135 -1.29 10.53 -8.93
N ARG A 136 -1.76 10.95 -10.13
CA ARG A 136 -2.86 11.92 -10.24
C ARG A 136 -4.18 11.38 -9.71
N GLN A 137 -4.54 10.13 -10.03
CA GLN A 137 -5.77 9.51 -9.53
C GLN A 137 -5.80 9.45 -8.01
N LEU A 138 -4.71 8.97 -7.37
CA LEU A 138 -4.62 8.96 -5.91
C LEU A 138 -4.54 10.36 -5.31
N GLY A 139 -3.92 11.31 -6.00
CA GLY A 139 -3.95 12.73 -5.62
C GLY A 139 -5.37 13.29 -5.61
N THR A 140 -6.18 12.98 -6.63
CA THR A 140 -7.60 13.36 -6.69
C THR A 140 -8.40 12.75 -5.54
N LEU A 141 -8.20 11.46 -5.23
CA LEU A 141 -8.86 10.82 -4.07
C LEU A 141 -8.40 11.45 -2.74
N LYS A 142 -7.13 11.85 -2.64
CA LYS A 142 -6.63 12.59 -1.46
C LYS A 142 -7.31 13.95 -1.32
N GLU A 143 -7.47 14.68 -2.41
CA GLU A 143 -8.06 16.03 -2.46
C GLU A 143 -9.54 16.04 -2.09
N ASP A 144 -10.26 14.93 -2.28
CA ASP A 144 -11.68 14.79 -1.90
C ASP A 144 -11.95 15.07 -0.42
N VAL A 145 -10.94 15.00 0.44
CA VAL A 145 -11.08 15.33 1.86
C VAL A 145 -11.57 16.77 2.09
N ALA A 146 -11.30 17.67 1.13
CA ALA A 146 -11.77 19.05 1.15
C ALA A 146 -13.30 19.17 1.02
N ALA A 147 -13.99 18.14 0.49
CA ALA A 147 -15.44 18.11 0.41
C ALA A 147 -16.11 17.66 1.72
N MET A 148 -15.34 17.01 2.62
CA MET A 148 -15.87 16.34 3.80
C MET A 148 -16.23 17.30 4.95
N SER A 149 -15.46 18.38 5.13
CA SER A 149 -15.65 19.37 6.19
C SER A 149 -14.91 20.68 5.86
N THR A 150 -15.14 21.72 6.65
CA THR A 150 -14.33 22.95 6.65
C THR A 150 -12.93 22.74 7.23
N TYR A 151 -12.74 21.72 8.07
CA TYR A 151 -11.43 21.32 8.58
C TYR A 151 -10.77 20.30 7.65
N THR A 152 -9.44 20.26 7.65
CA THR A 152 -8.69 19.24 6.90
C THR A 152 -8.54 17.98 7.75
N TYR A 153 -8.83 16.83 7.16
CA TYR A 153 -8.66 15.52 7.79
C TYR A 153 -7.55 14.71 7.09
N PRO A 154 -7.00 13.67 7.74
CA PRO A 154 -6.11 12.74 7.08
C PRO A 154 -6.85 11.92 6.02
N THR A 155 -6.11 11.51 4.98
CA THR A 155 -6.60 10.57 3.97
C THR A 155 -5.68 9.35 3.94
N MET A 156 -6.29 8.18 3.82
CA MET A 156 -5.60 6.90 3.64
C MET A 156 -6.32 6.10 2.57
N ILE A 157 -5.57 5.34 1.76
CA ILE A 157 -6.19 4.39 0.84
C ILE A 157 -6.52 3.11 1.63
N GLY A 158 -7.80 2.93 1.96
CA GLY A 158 -8.30 1.83 2.79
C GLY A 158 -8.13 0.46 2.16
N GLU A 159 -8.10 0.37 0.83
CA GLU A 159 -7.74 -0.85 0.13
C GLU A 159 -7.03 -0.53 -1.18
N ILE A 160 -5.93 -1.22 -1.44
CA ILE A 160 -5.21 -1.21 -2.71
C ILE A 160 -4.57 -2.57 -2.95
N GLY A 161 -4.54 -3.03 -4.20
CA GLY A 161 -3.97 -4.34 -4.53
C GLY A 161 -3.93 -4.64 -6.02
N ILE A 162 -3.49 -5.85 -6.36
CA ILE A 162 -3.39 -6.34 -7.73
C ILE A 162 -3.75 -7.83 -7.78
N PRO A 163 -4.27 -8.34 -8.90
CA PRO A 163 -4.45 -9.79 -9.08
C PRO A 163 -3.11 -10.50 -9.20
N PHE A 164 -2.88 -11.52 -8.37
CA PHE A 164 -1.74 -12.42 -8.52
C PHE A 164 -1.99 -13.50 -9.57
N ASP A 165 -3.24 -13.74 -9.93
CA ASP A 165 -3.66 -14.70 -10.95
C ASP A 165 -3.70 -14.13 -12.38
N MET A 166 -2.78 -13.22 -12.68
CA MET A 166 -2.61 -12.67 -14.04
C MET A 166 -2.31 -13.77 -15.06
N LYS A 167 -2.64 -13.51 -16.32
CA LYS A 167 -2.36 -14.46 -17.42
C LYS A 167 -0.90 -14.84 -17.55
N SER A 168 0.03 -13.97 -17.13
CA SER A 168 1.47 -14.24 -17.12
C SER A 168 1.90 -15.31 -16.12
N THR A 169 1.15 -15.52 -15.03
CA THR A 169 1.47 -16.54 -14.01
C THR A 169 0.84 -17.89 -14.29
N LYS A 170 -0.03 -18.01 -15.31
CA LYS A 170 -0.72 -19.25 -15.63
C LYS A 170 -0.25 -19.80 -16.98
N PRO A 171 -0.13 -21.13 -17.14
CA PRO A 171 -0.05 -21.72 -18.47
C PRO A 171 -1.29 -21.35 -19.28
N ARG A 172 -1.12 -21.27 -20.60
CA ARG A 172 -2.23 -20.99 -21.51
C ARG A 172 -3.29 -22.08 -21.38
N SER A 173 -4.39 -21.73 -20.74
CA SER A 173 -5.54 -22.59 -20.48
C SER A 173 -6.81 -21.96 -21.08
N ALA A 174 -7.88 -22.75 -21.16
CA ALA A 174 -9.17 -22.21 -21.58
C ALA A 174 -9.68 -21.18 -20.55
N PRO A 175 -10.33 -20.09 -20.98
CA PRO A 175 -10.91 -19.12 -20.05
C PRO A 175 -11.84 -19.78 -19.04
N GLY A 176 -11.73 -19.41 -17.76
CA GLY A 176 -12.57 -19.93 -16.68
C GLY A 176 -12.11 -21.27 -16.09
N VAL A 177 -11.03 -21.87 -16.59
CA VAL A 177 -10.44 -23.08 -15.99
C VAL A 177 -9.57 -22.69 -14.80
N ARG A 178 -9.92 -23.22 -13.62
CA ARG A 178 -9.07 -23.18 -12.43
C ARG A 178 -7.95 -24.20 -12.61
N SER A 179 -6.75 -23.85 -12.17
CA SER A 179 -5.58 -24.70 -12.30
C SER A 179 -4.64 -24.51 -11.12
N HIS A 180 -4.05 -25.61 -10.68
CA HIS A 180 -2.87 -25.58 -9.80
C HIS A 180 -1.58 -25.28 -10.56
N ASP A 181 -1.57 -25.42 -11.89
CA ASP A 181 -0.38 -25.16 -12.68
C ASP A 181 -0.09 -23.66 -12.70
N TRP A 182 1.13 -23.32 -12.27
CA TRP A 182 1.60 -21.95 -12.13
C TRP A 182 3.00 -21.80 -12.72
N LEU A 183 3.27 -20.66 -13.33
CA LEU A 183 4.56 -20.34 -13.96
C LEU A 183 5.53 -19.67 -12.98
N TYR A 184 5.04 -19.19 -11.83
CA TYR A 184 5.84 -18.55 -10.77
C TYR A 184 6.64 -17.32 -11.23
N ASP A 185 6.25 -16.72 -12.36
CA ASP A 185 6.79 -15.45 -12.84
C ASP A 185 5.89 -14.30 -12.38
N TYR A 186 6.29 -13.66 -11.28
CA TYR A 186 5.57 -12.52 -10.70
C TYR A 186 6.05 -11.17 -11.23
N SER A 187 6.76 -11.09 -12.36
CA SER A 187 7.31 -9.83 -12.88
C SER A 187 6.24 -8.80 -13.23
N HIS A 188 5.09 -9.23 -13.76
CA HIS A 188 3.95 -8.35 -14.06
C HIS A 188 3.28 -7.86 -12.77
N GLN A 189 3.12 -8.73 -11.77
CA GLN A 189 2.57 -8.44 -10.46
C GLN A 189 3.45 -7.43 -9.71
N SER A 190 4.77 -7.68 -9.70
CA SER A 190 5.77 -6.79 -9.10
C SER A 190 5.70 -5.40 -9.73
N LYS A 191 5.57 -5.32 -11.06
CA LYS A 191 5.43 -4.05 -11.77
C LYS A 191 4.10 -3.34 -11.48
N ALA A 192 2.98 -4.05 -11.52
CA ALA A 192 1.66 -3.49 -11.25
C ALA A 192 1.55 -2.97 -9.81
N MET A 193 2.06 -3.74 -8.85
CA MET A 193 2.12 -3.36 -7.44
C MET A 193 3.03 -2.15 -7.23
N ASP A 194 4.23 -2.15 -7.83
CA ASP A 194 5.16 -1.04 -7.70
C ASP A 194 4.61 0.28 -8.25
N VAL A 195 3.89 0.22 -9.38
CA VAL A 195 3.22 1.41 -9.95
C VAL A 195 2.08 1.88 -9.05
N SER A 196 1.32 0.97 -8.46
CA SER A 196 0.18 1.27 -7.59
C SER A 196 0.62 1.88 -6.26
N LEU A 197 1.54 1.23 -5.55
CA LEU A 197 2.05 1.73 -4.27
C LEU A 197 2.97 2.95 -4.45
N GLY A 198 3.72 3.02 -5.55
CA GLY A 198 4.49 4.20 -5.91
C GLY A 198 3.63 5.44 -6.18
N ALA A 199 2.34 5.28 -6.48
CA ALA A 199 1.39 6.38 -6.58
C ALA A 199 0.88 6.86 -5.21
N CYS A 200 0.87 6.01 -4.19
CA CYS A 200 0.63 6.43 -2.80
C CYS A 200 1.82 7.22 -2.27
N ASP A 201 3.03 6.85 -2.70
CA ASP A 201 4.26 7.60 -2.47
C ASP A 201 4.23 8.94 -3.26
N ASP A 202 5.30 9.27 -3.99
CA ASP A 202 5.50 10.55 -4.69
C ASP A 202 5.16 11.72 -3.76
N THR A 203 4.57 12.80 -4.28
CA THR A 203 4.06 13.94 -3.51
C THR A 203 2.75 13.66 -2.78
N ASN A 204 2.13 12.48 -2.98
CA ASN A 204 0.90 12.12 -2.29
C ASN A 204 1.17 11.75 -0.84
N CYS A 205 2.25 11.02 -0.54
CA CYS A 205 2.61 10.58 0.81
C CYS A 205 1.39 9.97 1.57
N LEU A 206 0.59 9.17 0.88
CA LEU A 206 -0.61 8.52 1.41
C LEU A 206 -0.24 7.26 2.19
N SER A 207 -0.84 7.09 3.36
CA SER A 207 -0.93 5.78 3.99
C SER A 207 -1.88 4.89 3.20
N TYR A 208 -1.67 3.58 3.27
CA TYR A 208 -2.53 2.60 2.59
C TYR A 208 -2.55 1.26 3.32
N THR A 209 -3.59 0.48 3.05
CA THR A 209 -3.73 -0.92 3.46
C THR A 209 -3.78 -1.80 2.23
N LEU A 210 -2.86 -2.75 2.17
CA LEU A 210 -2.73 -3.65 1.04
C LEU A 210 -3.74 -4.80 1.15
N TRP A 211 -4.51 -5.00 0.08
CA TRP A 211 -5.39 -6.13 -0.08
C TRP A 211 -4.68 -7.20 -0.93
N SER A 212 -4.30 -8.37 -0.39
CA SER A 212 -4.57 -8.84 0.98
C SER A 212 -3.49 -9.81 1.48
N TYR A 213 -3.62 -10.33 2.70
CA TYR A 213 -2.89 -11.52 3.17
C TYR A 213 -3.91 -12.59 3.56
N VAL A 214 -3.89 -13.73 2.87
CA VAL A 214 -4.81 -14.84 3.11
C VAL A 214 -4.00 -16.13 3.24
N SER A 215 -3.92 -16.66 4.45
CA SER A 215 -3.11 -17.84 4.78
C SER A 215 -3.65 -19.15 4.18
N SER A 216 -4.88 -19.15 3.68
CA SER A 216 -5.50 -20.28 2.97
C SER A 216 -5.48 -20.10 1.45
N ASN A 217 -4.80 -19.06 0.94
CA ASN A 217 -4.77 -18.81 -0.49
C ASN A 217 -4.07 -19.96 -1.25
N THR A 218 -4.65 -20.36 -2.38
CA THR A 218 -4.09 -21.37 -3.30
C THR A 218 -4.13 -20.85 -4.72
N HIS A 219 -3.34 -21.40 -5.65
CA HIS A 219 -3.39 -21.00 -7.06
C HIS A 219 -4.73 -21.35 -7.73
N GLU A 220 -5.36 -22.43 -7.29
CA GLU A 220 -6.62 -22.91 -7.89
C GLU A 220 -7.83 -22.08 -7.43
N TRP A 221 -7.90 -21.76 -6.13
CA TRP A 221 -9.07 -21.10 -5.53
C TRP A 221 -8.86 -19.64 -5.17
N GLY A 222 -7.62 -19.15 -5.28
CA GLY A 222 -7.24 -17.82 -4.82
C GLY A 222 -7.50 -17.70 -3.32
N ASP A 223 -8.07 -16.58 -2.88
CA ASP A 223 -8.36 -16.32 -1.47
C ASP A 223 -9.66 -16.98 -0.96
N GLY A 224 -10.39 -17.67 -1.85
CA GLY A 224 -11.66 -18.33 -1.55
C GLY A 224 -12.87 -17.38 -1.58
N TRP A 225 -12.68 -16.12 -1.98
CA TRP A 225 -13.75 -15.12 -2.09
C TRP A 225 -13.93 -14.71 -3.55
N ASN A 226 -15.13 -14.90 -4.10
CA ASN A 226 -15.51 -14.49 -5.47
C ASN A 226 -14.57 -14.93 -6.62
N GLY A 227 -13.69 -15.91 -6.40
CA GLY A 227 -12.68 -16.31 -7.39
C GLY A 227 -11.56 -15.29 -7.58
N GLU A 228 -11.36 -14.43 -6.58
CA GLU A 228 -10.26 -13.48 -6.50
C GLU A 228 -8.98 -14.15 -6.01
N ASP A 229 -7.84 -13.59 -6.41
CA ASP A 229 -6.51 -13.99 -5.94
C ASP A 229 -5.69 -12.72 -5.78
N LEU A 230 -5.97 -11.95 -4.71
CA LEU A 230 -5.29 -10.68 -4.42
C LEU A 230 -4.24 -10.81 -3.29
N SER A 231 -4.12 -11.99 -2.69
CA SER A 231 -3.25 -12.19 -1.53
C SER A 231 -1.76 -11.99 -1.89
N VAL A 232 -0.94 -11.40 -1.02
CA VAL A 232 0.52 -11.34 -1.23
C VAL A 232 1.22 -12.66 -0.93
N TRP A 233 0.47 -13.66 -0.47
CA TRP A 233 1.00 -14.95 -0.04
C TRP A 233 0.13 -16.10 -0.55
N SER A 234 0.73 -17.24 -0.84
CA SER A 234 0.01 -18.46 -1.23
C SER A 234 0.68 -19.70 -0.64
N LEU A 235 -0.16 -20.67 -0.23
CA LEU A 235 0.31 -21.93 0.32
C LEU A 235 1.11 -22.74 -0.71
N ASP A 236 0.73 -22.63 -1.98
CA ASP A 236 1.38 -23.33 -3.10
C ASP A 236 2.77 -22.78 -3.45
N ASP A 237 3.15 -21.62 -2.88
CA ASP A 237 4.48 -21.02 -3.03
C ASP A 237 5.45 -21.40 -1.89
N VAL A 238 4.96 -22.03 -0.81
CA VAL A 238 5.76 -22.43 0.36
C VAL A 238 6.76 -23.53 0.00
N GLY A 239 7.97 -23.45 0.57
CA GLY A 239 9.06 -24.40 0.36
C GLY A 239 9.72 -24.31 -1.01
N ARG A 240 9.24 -23.44 -1.91
CA ARG A 240 9.81 -23.29 -3.26
C ARG A 240 11.15 -22.59 -3.25
N ASN A 241 11.35 -21.60 -2.39
CA ASN A 241 12.65 -20.91 -2.24
C ASN A 241 13.75 -21.88 -1.78
N ALA A 242 13.40 -22.85 -0.92
CA ALA A 242 14.30 -23.91 -0.50
C ALA A 242 14.55 -24.96 -1.61
N ALA A 243 13.55 -25.25 -2.45
CA ALA A 243 13.67 -26.21 -3.55
C ALA A 243 14.53 -25.67 -4.71
N SER A 244 14.45 -24.37 -5.03
CA SER A 244 15.32 -23.73 -6.03
C SER A 244 16.78 -23.63 -5.58
N SER A 245 17.05 -23.58 -4.27
CA SER A 245 18.40 -23.68 -3.70
C SER A 245 18.96 -25.12 -3.73
N ARG A 246 18.11 -26.15 -3.65
CA ARG A 246 18.52 -27.57 -3.64
C ARG A 246 18.65 -28.21 -5.03
N ASN A 247 18.03 -27.65 -6.06
CA ASN A 247 17.99 -28.21 -7.42
C ASN A 247 19.01 -27.58 -8.40
N THR A 248 20.12 -27.02 -7.93
CA THR A 248 21.25 -26.60 -8.80
C THR A 248 22.04 -27.78 -9.41
N GLY A 249 21.57 -29.01 -9.25
CA GLY A 249 21.97 -30.17 -10.05
C GLY A 249 21.01 -30.44 -11.21
N ASN A 250 21.35 -29.93 -12.39
CA ASN A 250 20.83 -30.27 -13.72
C ASN A 250 19.45 -29.73 -14.20
N ASN A 251 19.58 -28.92 -15.26
CA ASN A 251 18.64 -28.63 -16.35
C ASN A 251 17.47 -27.67 -16.07
N HIS A 252 17.74 -26.36 -16.14
CA HIS A 252 17.21 -25.46 -17.20
C HIS A 252 18.12 -24.23 -17.33
N LYS A 253 18.53 -23.91 -18.56
CA LYS A 253 19.51 -22.86 -18.89
C LYS A 253 18.90 -21.46 -18.75
N VAL A 254 19.33 -20.71 -17.74
CA VAL A 254 19.62 -19.27 -17.86
C VAL A 254 21.06 -19.08 -17.39
N GLY A 255 21.94 -18.71 -18.32
CA GLY A 255 23.39 -18.75 -18.12
C GLY A 255 23.89 -17.72 -17.12
N ILE A 256 24.52 -18.21 -16.05
CA ILE A 256 25.51 -17.48 -15.25
C ILE A 256 26.77 -18.36 -15.24
N ASN A 257 27.81 -17.93 -15.94
CA ASN A 257 29.14 -18.49 -15.76
C ASN A 257 29.75 -17.84 -14.50
N HIS A 258 29.87 -18.61 -13.43
CA HIS A 258 30.74 -18.29 -12.29
C HIS A 258 32.21 -18.56 -12.66
N PRO A 259 33.15 -17.68 -12.32
CA PRO A 259 34.42 -18.11 -11.74
C PRO A 259 34.28 -18.16 -10.21
N HIS A 260 34.78 -19.26 -9.66
CA HIS A 260 34.99 -19.49 -8.23
C HIS A 260 35.66 -18.30 -7.53
N ASP A 261 35.09 -17.86 -6.41
CA ASP A 261 35.83 -17.80 -5.14
C ASP A 261 34.85 -17.79 -3.97
N ASP A 262 35.08 -18.71 -3.04
CA ASP A 262 34.31 -18.92 -1.82
C ASP A 262 34.49 -17.76 -0.84
N THR A 263 33.38 -17.13 -0.41
CA THR A 263 33.07 -16.70 0.98
C THR A 263 32.02 -15.58 0.99
N SER A 264 30.77 -15.95 1.27
CA SER A 264 29.76 -15.04 1.85
C SER A 264 28.65 -15.89 2.45
N ALA A 265 28.96 -16.56 3.56
CA ALA A 265 27.95 -17.11 4.45
C ALA A 265 27.32 -15.95 5.23
N LEU A 266 25.98 -15.89 5.23
CA LEU A 266 25.20 -14.97 6.05
C LEU A 266 25.53 -15.20 7.53
N ILE A 267 26.10 -14.19 8.20
CA ILE A 267 26.42 -14.23 9.63
C ILE A 267 25.22 -13.68 10.42
N PRO A 268 24.69 -14.38 11.44
CA PRO A 268 23.75 -13.81 12.39
C PRO A 268 24.44 -12.85 13.38
N LEU A 269 23.80 -11.73 13.69
CA LEU A 269 24.28 -10.77 14.68
C LEU A 269 24.12 -11.36 16.10
N VAL A 270 25.24 -11.67 16.75
CA VAL A 270 25.30 -11.92 18.20
C VAL A 270 25.39 -10.56 18.89
N GLU A 271 24.50 -10.33 19.86
CA GLU A 271 24.60 -9.23 20.82
C GLU A 271 25.97 -9.30 21.52
N THR A 272 26.79 -8.26 21.35
CA THR A 272 28.00 -8.08 22.15
C THR A 272 27.61 -7.74 23.58
N ASN A 273 27.54 -8.76 24.44
CA ASN A 273 27.66 -8.57 25.88
C ASN A 273 28.97 -9.21 26.37
N SER A 274 29.76 -8.36 27.02
CA SER A 274 31.11 -8.61 27.50
C SER A 274 31.16 -9.59 28.68
N ASN A 275 32.13 -10.51 28.63
CA ASN A 275 32.81 -11.24 29.72
C ASN A 275 31.99 -12.02 30.77
N SER A 276 32.18 -13.35 30.77
CA SER A 276 32.93 -14.02 31.86
C SER A 276 33.28 -15.48 31.51
N ASN A 277 34.56 -15.82 31.66
CA ASN A 277 35.14 -17.16 31.59
C ASN A 277 34.56 -18.11 32.64
N SER A 278 34.23 -19.35 32.22
CA SER A 278 34.51 -20.55 33.04
C SER A 278 34.49 -21.82 32.18
N ASN A 279 35.64 -22.49 32.12
CA ASN A 279 35.82 -23.85 31.61
C ASN A 279 35.01 -24.86 32.44
N SER A 280 34.35 -25.81 31.78
CA SER A 280 34.40 -27.23 32.18
C SER A 280 33.92 -28.15 31.05
N ASN A 281 34.72 -29.19 30.79
CA ASN A 281 34.42 -30.30 29.90
C ASN A 281 33.41 -31.26 30.57
N ALA A 282 32.43 -31.76 29.81
CA ALA A 282 31.93 -33.13 29.93
C ALA A 282 31.05 -33.51 28.73
N ASP A 283 31.43 -34.60 28.07
CA ASP A 283 30.67 -35.30 27.04
C ASP A 283 29.28 -35.76 27.52
N SER A 284 28.28 -35.72 26.65
CA SER A 284 27.44 -36.89 26.38
C SER A 284 26.46 -36.66 25.22
N SER A 285 26.39 -37.70 24.41
CA SER A 285 25.57 -37.89 23.23
C SER A 285 24.07 -37.62 23.46
N SER A 286 23.56 -36.63 22.74
CA SER A 286 22.24 -36.72 22.10
C SER A 286 22.29 -35.88 20.84
N SER A 287 22.11 -36.51 19.68
CA SER A 287 21.91 -35.81 18.42
C SER A 287 20.52 -35.20 18.42
N SER A 288 20.30 -34.18 19.26
CA SER A 288 19.31 -33.16 18.98
C SER A 288 19.86 -32.39 17.80
N ALA A 289 19.39 -32.71 16.59
CA ALA A 289 19.49 -31.79 15.49
C ALA A 289 18.83 -30.50 15.97
N SER A 290 19.65 -29.53 16.39
CA SER A 290 19.21 -28.17 16.61
C SER A 290 18.79 -27.67 15.25
N VAL A 291 17.52 -27.89 14.92
CA VAL A 291 16.84 -27.19 13.85
C VAL A 291 16.74 -25.75 14.33
N THR A 292 17.84 -25.01 14.23
CA THR A 292 17.76 -23.60 13.87
C THR A 292 17.19 -23.59 12.46
N ALA A 293 15.88 -23.81 12.35
CA ALA A 293 15.16 -23.49 11.14
C ALA A 293 15.42 -22.00 10.94
N ASN A 294 16.29 -21.67 9.99
CA ASN A 294 16.23 -20.37 9.34
C ASN A 294 14.83 -20.28 8.75
N THR A 295 13.89 -19.72 9.51
CA THR A 295 12.56 -19.41 9.02
C THR A 295 12.75 -18.35 7.95
N ASP A 296 12.61 -18.74 6.68
CA ASP A 296 12.53 -17.78 5.59
C ASP A 296 11.20 -17.04 5.76
N CYS A 297 11.25 -15.82 6.31
CA CYS A 297 10.08 -14.98 6.54
C CYS A 297 9.36 -14.60 5.24
N LEU A 298 9.97 -14.84 4.07
CA LEU A 298 9.38 -14.62 2.76
C LEU A 298 8.87 -15.91 2.11
N ASP A 299 8.91 -17.05 2.81
CA ASP A 299 8.43 -18.31 2.26
C ASP A 299 6.91 -18.24 1.95
N GLY A 300 6.55 -18.58 0.72
CA GLY A 300 5.20 -18.40 0.18
C GLY A 300 4.82 -16.96 -0.23
N CYS A 301 5.70 -15.98 -0.04
CA CYS A 301 5.46 -14.58 -0.42
C CYS A 301 5.60 -14.38 -1.93
N ARG A 302 4.70 -13.56 -2.51
CA ARG A 302 4.62 -13.30 -3.95
C ARG A 302 5.02 -11.85 -4.24
N ALA A 303 6.08 -11.64 -5.03
CA ALA A 303 6.64 -10.31 -5.37
C ALA A 303 6.97 -9.39 -4.16
N PRO A 304 7.70 -9.88 -3.12
CA PRO A 304 7.97 -9.14 -1.89
C PRO A 304 8.62 -7.76 -2.11
N GLU A 305 9.48 -7.62 -3.11
CA GLU A 305 10.21 -6.38 -3.42
C GLU A 305 9.31 -5.21 -3.83
N SER A 306 8.06 -5.51 -4.21
CA SER A 306 7.11 -4.52 -4.70
C SER A 306 6.27 -3.87 -3.59
N PHE A 307 6.08 -4.54 -2.45
CA PHE A 307 5.25 -4.08 -1.34
C PHE A 307 5.94 -4.04 0.02
N ILE A 308 7.00 -4.84 0.25
CA ILE A 308 7.86 -4.69 1.43
C ILE A 308 8.94 -3.64 1.09
N ARG A 309 8.53 -2.37 1.14
CA ARG A 309 9.31 -1.20 0.66
C ARG A 309 9.87 -0.39 1.83
N PRO A 310 10.95 0.40 1.65
CA PRO A 310 11.32 1.43 2.61
C PRO A 310 10.25 2.50 2.71
N TYR A 311 9.99 3.03 3.91
CA TYR A 311 9.05 4.12 4.13
C TYR A 311 9.31 4.87 5.44
N LEU A 312 8.91 6.13 5.48
CA LEU A 312 8.96 6.95 6.70
C LEU A 312 7.89 6.48 7.68
N GLN A 313 8.30 5.81 8.76
CA GLN A 313 7.41 5.34 9.83
C GLN A 313 6.94 6.49 10.71
N TYR A 314 7.87 7.37 11.07
CA TYR A 314 7.64 8.55 11.87
C TYR A 314 8.47 9.69 11.33
N THR A 315 7.92 10.91 11.33
CA THR A 315 8.61 12.08 10.82
C THR A 315 8.54 13.23 11.80
N VAL A 316 9.70 13.84 12.04
CA VAL A 316 9.78 15.15 12.69
C VAL A 316 9.68 16.19 11.59
N GLY A 317 8.46 16.66 11.31
CA GLY A 317 8.13 17.49 10.16
C GLY A 317 7.02 16.89 9.30
N VAL A 318 6.84 17.42 8.08
CA VAL A 318 5.82 16.98 7.14
C VAL A 318 6.46 16.23 5.97
N PRO A 319 6.07 14.98 5.69
CA PRO A 319 6.49 14.27 4.49
C PRO A 319 6.11 15.07 3.23
N ARG A 320 7.09 15.38 2.38
CA ARG A 320 6.90 16.13 1.13
C ARG A 320 6.88 15.23 -0.08
N SER A 321 7.75 14.24 -0.10
CA SER A 321 7.77 13.24 -1.15
C SER A 321 8.47 11.96 -0.72
N MET A 322 8.06 10.82 -1.29
CA MET A 322 8.80 9.57 -1.24
C MET A 322 8.96 9.00 -2.65
N TYR A 323 10.12 8.43 -2.95
CA TYR A 323 10.40 7.78 -4.22
C TYR A 323 11.12 6.47 -3.96
N TYR A 324 10.61 5.38 -4.52
CA TYR A 324 11.22 4.07 -4.45
C TYR A 324 11.39 3.50 -5.85
N SER A 325 12.52 2.84 -6.08
CA SER A 325 12.84 2.15 -7.33
C SER A 325 13.44 0.79 -7.05
N ILE A 326 12.72 -0.25 -7.48
CA ILE A 326 13.19 -1.65 -7.43
C ILE A 326 14.43 -1.81 -8.32
N SER A 327 14.41 -1.31 -9.56
CA SER A 327 15.50 -1.50 -10.51
C SER A 327 16.79 -0.78 -10.12
N GLN A 328 16.68 0.37 -9.44
CA GLN A 328 17.82 1.13 -8.96
C GLN A 328 18.24 0.73 -7.53
N ARG A 329 17.46 -0.12 -6.85
CA ARG A 329 17.58 -0.37 -5.40
C ARG A 329 17.79 0.93 -4.63
N ARG A 330 16.90 1.89 -4.90
CA ARG A 330 17.01 3.27 -4.39
C ARG A 330 15.70 3.67 -3.74
N PHE A 331 15.82 4.29 -2.58
CA PHE A 331 14.76 5.03 -1.92
C PHE A 331 15.23 6.45 -1.65
N GLU A 332 14.35 7.43 -1.83
CA GLU A 332 14.59 8.83 -1.49
C GLU A 332 13.35 9.39 -0.83
N ALA A 333 13.51 10.08 0.28
CA ALA A 333 12.42 10.77 0.94
C ALA A 333 12.79 12.20 1.30
N ARG A 334 11.78 13.05 1.32
CA ARG A 334 11.89 14.47 1.64
C ARG A 334 10.94 14.83 2.76
N VAL A 335 11.44 15.51 3.79
CA VAL A 335 10.67 16.02 4.93
C VAL A 335 10.87 17.53 5.04
N GLY A 336 9.80 18.28 5.18
CA GLY A 336 9.85 19.75 5.31
C GLY A 336 9.27 20.23 6.64
N CYS A 337 9.38 21.54 6.88
CA CYS A 337 8.67 22.18 7.99
C CYS A 337 7.13 22.12 7.77
N GLY A 338 6.36 22.12 8.86
CA GLY A 338 4.90 22.27 8.79
C GLY A 338 4.47 23.60 8.15
N ARG A 339 3.20 23.72 7.72
CA ARG A 339 2.64 25.03 7.35
C ARG A 339 2.55 25.89 8.61
N ASP A 340 2.75 27.21 8.48
CA ASP A 340 2.79 28.16 9.59
C ASP A 340 1.55 28.05 10.49
N GLU A 341 1.74 28.16 11.81
CA GLU A 341 0.78 28.00 12.93
C GLU A 341 -0.49 28.89 12.88
N LYS A 342 -0.75 29.63 11.80
CA LYS A 342 -1.95 30.47 11.72
C LYS A 342 -3.26 29.68 11.77
N ASP A 343 -3.25 28.41 11.37
CA ASP A 343 -4.42 27.53 11.46
C ASP A 343 -4.48 26.74 12.80
N ALA A 344 -3.42 26.77 13.61
CA ALA A 344 -3.37 26.09 14.92
C ALA A 344 -4.01 26.91 16.06
N SER A 345 -4.38 28.18 15.81
CA SER A 345 -5.08 29.00 16.80
C SER A 345 -6.49 28.48 17.14
N ASP A 346 -7.04 27.60 16.31
CA ASP A 346 -8.35 26.94 16.48
C ASP A 346 -8.26 25.60 17.25
N ASP A 347 -7.06 25.13 17.63
CA ASP A 347 -6.84 23.93 18.45
C ASP A 347 -6.74 24.23 19.96
N SER A 348 -6.86 25.51 20.36
CA SER A 348 -6.75 25.93 21.77
C SER A 348 -8.01 25.71 22.63
N ASP A 349 -9.11 25.23 22.05
CA ASP A 349 -10.38 25.02 22.78
C ASP A 349 -10.57 23.61 23.38
N ILE A 350 -9.56 22.74 23.33
CA ILE A 350 -9.54 21.51 24.14
C ILE A 350 -8.90 21.84 25.49
N SER A 351 -9.64 22.58 26.32
CA SER A 351 -9.39 22.59 27.75
C SER A 351 -10.11 21.39 28.37
N ASP A 352 -9.35 20.31 28.59
CA ASP A 352 -9.72 19.29 29.57
C ASP A 352 -9.71 19.97 30.95
N ALA A 353 -10.85 20.53 31.33
CA ALA A 353 -11.12 20.94 32.69
C ALA A 353 -11.25 19.68 33.55
N ASN A 354 -10.12 19.21 34.10
CA ASN A 354 -9.97 18.54 35.40
C ASN A 354 -8.54 18.01 35.59
N ASP A 355 -7.53 18.88 35.52
CA ASP A 355 -6.27 18.59 36.20
C ASP A 355 -5.98 19.68 37.23
N VAL A 356 -5.92 19.23 38.48
CA VAL A 356 -5.79 20.08 39.65
C VAL A 356 -4.37 20.63 39.68
N SER A 357 -4.29 21.95 39.73
CA SER A 357 -3.10 22.74 39.99
C SER A 357 -2.25 22.19 41.13
N ASP A 358 -0.97 21.95 40.87
CA ASP A 358 0.06 22.24 41.86
C ASP A 358 1.21 22.98 41.18
N SER A 359 1.20 24.30 41.38
CA SER A 359 2.17 25.24 40.83
C SER A 359 3.16 25.64 41.93
N SER A 360 4.26 24.89 42.04
CA SER A 360 5.49 25.39 42.64
C SER A 360 6.65 24.52 42.19
N ASP A 361 7.45 25.02 41.24
CA ASP A 361 8.93 25.02 41.32
C ASP A 361 9.53 25.47 39.98
N ALA A 362 9.50 26.79 39.79
CA ALA A 362 10.39 27.45 38.85
C ALA A 362 11.79 27.57 39.50
N ASN A 363 12.67 26.61 39.19
CA ASN A 363 14.14 26.76 39.07
C ASN A 363 14.84 25.42 39.29
N ASN A 364 15.02 24.63 38.22
CA ASN A 364 16.22 23.78 38.14
C ASN A 364 16.58 23.48 36.68
N SER A 365 17.53 24.24 36.16
CA SER A 365 18.35 23.81 35.02
C SER A 365 19.22 22.64 35.47
N ASN A 366 18.96 21.42 34.99
CA ASN A 366 19.97 20.39 34.69
C ASN A 366 19.31 19.05 34.28
N ASN A 367 19.65 18.59 33.07
CA ASN A 367 19.62 17.18 32.62
C ASN A 367 18.32 16.37 32.77
N THR A 368 17.22 16.84 32.18
CA THR A 368 16.21 15.93 31.65
C THR A 368 16.63 15.55 30.21
N PRO A 369 16.81 14.26 29.86
CA PRO A 369 16.98 13.88 28.46
C PRO A 369 15.75 14.35 27.70
N GLN A 370 15.90 15.34 26.83
CA GLN A 370 14.88 15.65 25.84
C GLN A 370 14.62 14.34 25.08
N PRO A 371 13.37 13.85 24.97
CA PRO A 371 13.08 12.71 24.12
C PRO A 371 13.64 13.01 22.74
N ASN A 372 14.58 12.19 22.30
CA ASN A 372 15.33 12.40 21.06
C ASN A 372 14.40 12.08 19.89
N TYR A 373 13.46 12.98 19.59
CA TYR A 373 12.52 12.84 18.49
C TYR A 373 13.32 12.81 17.20
N SER A 374 13.46 11.62 16.62
CA SER A 374 14.13 11.39 15.35
C SER A 374 13.11 10.88 14.34
N THR A 375 13.32 11.26 13.08
CA THR A 375 12.59 10.66 11.97
C THR A 375 13.01 9.20 11.86
N GLN A 376 12.03 8.31 11.77
CA GLN A 376 12.26 6.87 11.66
C GLN A 376 11.90 6.41 10.25
N LEU A 377 12.85 5.74 9.62
CA LEU A 377 12.70 5.12 8.30
C LEU A 377 12.87 3.61 8.47
N PHE A 378 11.93 2.84 7.94
CA PHE A 378 12.09 1.39 7.78
C PHE A 378 12.87 1.08 6.50
N ILE A 379 13.77 0.09 6.55
CA ILE A 379 14.53 -0.44 5.42
C ILE A 379 14.38 -1.98 5.39
N PRO A 380 13.81 -2.55 4.31
CA PRO A 380 13.67 -3.99 4.14
C PRO A 380 15.02 -4.65 3.88
N ARG A 381 15.55 -5.35 4.89
CA ARG A 381 16.89 -5.96 4.89
C ARG A 381 17.08 -7.08 3.87
N PHE A 382 16.02 -7.74 3.44
CA PHE A 382 16.09 -8.75 2.37
C PHE A 382 16.42 -8.13 1.00
N PHE A 383 16.08 -6.86 0.81
CA PHE A 383 16.25 -6.15 -0.46
C PHE A 383 17.43 -5.16 -0.43
N PHE A 384 17.61 -4.46 0.69
CA PHE A 384 18.76 -3.59 0.95
C PHE A 384 19.70 -4.28 1.94
N THR A 385 20.64 -5.06 1.42
CA THR A 385 21.53 -5.89 2.26
C THR A 385 22.64 -5.04 2.89
N ASN A 386 23.19 -4.08 2.14
CA ASN A 386 24.25 -3.17 2.57
C ASN A 386 23.86 -1.72 2.23
N PRO A 387 22.87 -1.15 2.94
CA PRO A 387 22.36 0.18 2.63
C PRO A 387 23.43 1.24 2.89
N LEU A 388 23.63 2.07 1.88
CA LEU A 388 24.36 3.32 1.95
C LEU A 388 23.34 4.44 2.14
N ILE A 389 23.48 5.19 3.22
CA ILE A 389 22.58 6.28 3.58
C ILE A 389 23.28 7.62 3.36
N GLN A 390 22.61 8.50 2.63
CA GLN A 390 23.01 9.89 2.44
C GLN A 390 21.90 10.79 2.96
N VAL A 391 22.24 11.67 3.90
CA VAL A 391 21.32 12.69 4.43
C VAL A 391 21.79 14.07 4.03
N SER A 392 20.87 14.99 3.78
CA SER A 392 21.18 16.38 3.44
C SER A 392 21.81 17.14 4.61
N GLU A 393 21.46 16.77 5.84
CA GLU A 393 21.87 17.42 7.07
C GLU A 393 21.71 16.47 8.26
N GLY A 394 22.45 16.75 9.34
CA GLY A 394 22.28 16.11 10.63
C GLY A 394 23.04 14.80 10.76
N SER A 395 22.58 13.96 11.68
CA SER A 395 23.17 12.66 11.98
C SER A 395 22.12 11.57 11.87
N TYR A 396 22.56 10.35 11.58
CA TYR A 396 21.70 9.18 11.58
C TYR A 396 22.38 7.99 12.24
N GLU A 397 21.56 7.06 12.69
CA GLU A 397 21.97 5.76 13.21
C GLU A 397 21.11 4.67 12.55
N ILE A 398 21.73 3.55 12.17
CA ILE A 398 21.02 2.37 11.69
C ILE A 398 20.97 1.36 12.82
N VAL A 399 19.76 0.94 13.21
CA VAL A 399 19.54 -0.11 14.19
C VAL A 399 18.63 -1.16 13.56
N HIS A 400 19.18 -2.36 13.32
CA HIS A 400 18.51 -3.46 12.61
C HIS A 400 18.00 -3.06 11.21
N ASP A 401 16.68 -2.93 11.06
CA ASP A 401 15.93 -2.58 9.86
C ASP A 401 15.44 -1.13 9.88
N LYS A 402 15.92 -0.30 10.81
CA LYS A 402 15.50 1.09 10.97
C LYS A 402 16.65 2.07 10.91
N VAL A 403 16.33 3.27 10.42
CA VAL A 403 17.20 4.45 10.48
C VAL A 403 16.54 5.49 11.36
N TYR A 404 17.26 5.96 12.36
CA TYR A 404 16.91 7.10 13.18
C TYR A 404 17.68 8.30 12.68
N TRP A 405 16.98 9.30 12.13
CA TRP A 405 17.57 10.47 11.50
C TRP A 405 17.16 11.74 12.24
N SER A 406 18.17 12.49 12.70
CA SER A 406 18.02 13.76 13.43
C SER A 406 18.54 14.92 12.59
N TYR A 407 17.80 16.01 12.54
CA TYR A 407 18.09 17.19 11.73
C TYR A 407 17.34 18.42 12.26
N ASP A 408 17.74 19.62 11.83
CA ASP A 408 17.11 20.88 12.24
C ASP A 408 16.17 21.45 11.16
N LEU A 409 14.90 21.67 11.50
CA LEU A 409 13.91 22.29 10.61
C LEU A 409 13.84 23.81 10.72
N SER A 410 14.60 24.45 11.62
CA SER A 410 14.59 25.90 11.85
C SER A 410 14.93 26.70 10.58
N ASN A 411 15.82 26.17 9.74
CA ASN A 411 16.24 26.79 8.48
C ASN A 411 15.17 26.74 7.37
N ARG A 412 14.00 26.14 7.64
CA ARG A 412 12.84 25.96 6.74
C ARG A 412 13.16 25.27 5.41
N ARG A 413 14.36 24.68 5.25
CA ARG A 413 14.72 23.89 4.07
C ARG A 413 14.24 22.46 4.24
N ASP A 414 13.72 21.90 3.14
CA ASP A 414 13.44 20.49 3.05
C ASP A 414 14.71 19.67 3.32
N LYS A 415 14.52 18.58 4.04
CA LYS A 415 15.54 17.60 4.39
C LYS A 415 15.35 16.39 3.51
N VAL A 416 16.46 15.87 2.99
CA VAL A 416 16.44 14.72 2.08
C VAL A 416 17.26 13.60 2.68
N ILE A 417 16.70 12.39 2.66
CA ILE A 417 17.41 11.14 2.92
C ILE A 417 17.33 10.26 1.68
N THR A 418 18.47 9.70 1.29
CA THR A 418 18.60 8.73 0.21
C THR A 418 19.18 7.45 0.77
N VAL A 419 18.55 6.33 0.43
CA VAL A 419 19.04 4.98 0.71
C VAL A 419 19.30 4.29 -0.63
N THR A 420 20.51 3.78 -0.81
CA THR A 420 20.88 2.95 -1.95
C THR A 420 21.52 1.67 -1.46
N ASP A 421 21.43 0.57 -2.20
CA ASP A 421 22.22 -0.63 -1.91
C ASP A 421 23.57 -0.57 -2.67
N SER A 422 24.66 -1.04 -2.07
CA SER A 422 25.97 -1.05 -2.76
C SER A 422 25.89 -1.85 -4.06
N PRO A 423 26.43 -1.34 -5.20
CA PRO A 423 26.23 -2.00 -6.49
C PRO A 423 26.94 -3.36 -6.54
N SER A 424 26.17 -4.41 -6.81
CA SER A 424 26.68 -5.49 -7.67
C SER A 424 26.65 -5.01 -9.13
N PRO A 425 27.54 -5.46 -10.03
CA PRO A 425 27.72 -4.86 -11.36
C PRO A 425 26.42 -4.95 -12.19
N THR A 426 25.79 -3.82 -12.51
CA THR A 426 24.54 -3.78 -13.26
C THR A 426 24.74 -3.94 -14.76
N ARG A 427 23.88 -4.77 -15.38
CA ARG A 427 23.73 -4.99 -16.83
C ARG A 427 22.88 -3.87 -17.48
N PRO A 428 23.03 -3.57 -18.78
CA PRO A 428 22.26 -2.51 -19.44
C PRO A 428 20.77 -2.86 -19.60
N ASN A 429 19.93 -1.83 -19.65
CA ASN A 429 18.48 -1.94 -19.93
C ASN A 429 18.20 -2.62 -21.29
N PRO A 430 17.16 -3.46 -21.38
CA PRO A 430 16.75 -4.03 -22.67
C PRO A 430 16.15 -2.96 -23.60
N PRO A 431 16.25 -3.15 -24.92
CA PRO A 431 15.77 -2.18 -25.90
C PRO A 431 14.25 -2.08 -25.91
N ILE A 432 13.76 -0.86 -26.11
CA ILE A 432 12.34 -0.52 -26.30
C ILE A 432 11.87 -1.15 -27.61
N ARG A 433 10.91 -2.08 -27.54
CA ARG A 433 10.24 -2.66 -28.72
C ARG A 433 9.14 -1.72 -29.22
N SER A 434 8.99 -1.63 -30.54
CA SER A 434 7.92 -0.89 -31.20
C SER A 434 6.56 -1.54 -30.98
N VAL A 435 5.51 -0.70 -30.99
CA VAL A 435 4.12 -1.11 -30.81
C VAL A 435 3.67 -1.98 -31.99
N SER A 436 3.18 -3.20 -31.73
CA SER A 436 2.74 -4.16 -32.74
C SER A 436 1.30 -3.88 -33.21
N GLN A 437 0.93 -4.32 -34.41
CA GLN A 437 -0.45 -4.22 -34.92
C GLN A 437 -1.49 -4.92 -34.01
N SER A 438 -1.08 -5.97 -33.29
CA SER A 438 -1.94 -6.66 -32.30
C SER A 438 -2.36 -5.76 -31.13
N PHE A 439 -1.58 -4.72 -30.82
CA PHE A 439 -1.91 -3.71 -29.81
C PHE A 439 -3.08 -2.83 -30.25
N ILE A 440 -3.11 -2.45 -31.52
CA ILE A 440 -4.17 -1.64 -32.13
C ILE A 440 -5.48 -2.44 -32.14
N ASP A 441 -5.41 -3.73 -32.50
CA ASP A 441 -6.58 -4.61 -32.53
C ASP A 441 -7.11 -4.93 -31.12
N MET A 442 -6.22 -5.01 -30.12
CA MET A 442 -6.61 -5.17 -28.72
C MET A 442 -7.30 -3.92 -28.17
N LEU A 443 -6.80 -2.73 -28.48
CA LEU A 443 -7.42 -1.45 -28.10
C LEU A 443 -8.84 -1.34 -28.67
N SER A 444 -9.04 -1.70 -29.95
CA SER A 444 -10.36 -1.69 -30.58
C SER A 444 -11.36 -2.61 -29.87
N ASN A 445 -10.93 -3.82 -29.49
CA ASN A 445 -11.79 -4.78 -28.80
C ASN A 445 -12.11 -4.40 -27.34
N ILE A 446 -11.18 -3.77 -26.63
CA ILE A 446 -11.40 -3.28 -25.25
C ILE A 446 -12.36 -2.09 -25.27
N ILE A 447 -12.18 -1.15 -26.19
CA ILE A 447 -13.07 0.02 -26.36
C ILE A 447 -14.51 -0.44 -26.67
N THR A 448 -14.68 -1.49 -27.48
CA THR A 448 -16.01 -2.03 -27.83
C THR A 448 -16.70 -2.71 -26.65
N LYS A 449 -15.96 -3.19 -25.64
CA LYS A 449 -16.51 -3.83 -24.43
C LYS A 449 -16.80 -2.87 -23.27
N PHE A 450 -16.15 -1.71 -23.22
CA PHE A 450 -16.39 -0.68 -22.20
C PHE A 450 -17.49 0.33 -22.58
N ILE A 451 -17.94 0.33 -23.85
CA ILE A 451 -18.97 1.24 -24.38
C ILE A 451 -20.36 0.55 -24.47
N ARG A 452 -20.46 -0.71 -24.07
CA ARG A 452 -21.73 -1.42 -23.81
C ARG A 452 -21.83 -1.71 -22.34
#